data_AF-A0A948CAN4-F1
#
_entry.id   AF-A0A948CAN4-F1
#
_cell.length_a   1.000
_cell.length_b   1.000
_cell.length_c   1.000
_cell.angle_alpha   90.00
_cell.angle_beta   90.00
_cell.angle_gamma   90.00
#
_symmetry.space_group_name_H-M   'P 1'
#
loop_
_entity.id
_entity.type
_entity.pdbx_description
1 polymer ?
#
loop_
_entity_poly.entity_id
_entity_poly.type
_entity_poly.pdbx_seq_one_letter_code
_entity_poly.pdbx_strand_id
1 'polypeptide(L)'
;MSEAASEMRFSQNLIKHLPNQGFIINGADPITLSSAVVIGRVVAVSPGSAYALPDGRQDAARSVPVPFDSPDALWRVARVEIEIEAWFGDGPSPATLQVGAFVPHPAGLDGDAELEGLAKLGRLIVVLDPDRTYSWDEDVQVIARGGALLGDIDSSGAVGFPALGVESRRFVDDATVDDLKAAWSMSPEPITIDVDMETGVLERS
;
A
#
# COMPACT_ATOMS: atom_id res chain seq x y z
N MET A 1 -5.03 -10.54 19.40
CA MET A 1 -4.20 -9.33 19.34
C MET A 1 -5.10 -8.15 19.63
N SER A 2 -4.73 -7.24 20.54
CA SER A 2 -5.58 -6.08 20.82
C SER A 2 -5.57 -5.14 19.61
N GLU A 3 -6.69 -4.48 19.39
CA GLU A 3 -6.92 -3.45 18.37
C GLU A 3 -5.87 -2.31 18.46
N ALA A 4 -5.33 -2.07 19.66
CA ALA A 4 -4.27 -1.11 19.93
C ALA A 4 -2.93 -1.46 19.24
N ALA A 5 -2.66 -2.75 18.96
CA ALA A 5 -1.52 -3.18 18.15
C ALA A 5 -1.80 -3.12 16.64
N SER A 6 -3.08 -3.07 16.23
CA SER A 6 -3.49 -2.83 14.84
C SER A 6 -3.50 -1.35 14.46
N GLU A 7 -3.65 -0.44 15.43
CA GLU A 7 -3.53 1.02 15.23
C GLU A 7 -2.09 1.57 15.33
N MET A 8 -1.10 0.68 15.37
CA MET A 8 0.32 1.02 15.47
C MET A 8 0.87 1.65 14.17
N ARG A 9 0.63 2.95 14.04
CA ARG A 9 1.10 3.90 13.01
C ARG A 9 2.62 4.13 13.06
N PHE A 10 3.46 3.12 12.86
CA PHE A 10 4.88 3.27 13.20
C PHE A 10 5.76 4.02 12.20
N SER A 11 5.22 4.42 11.07
CA SER A 11 5.84 5.46 10.28
C SER A 11 4.79 6.36 9.64
N GLN A 12 4.90 7.65 9.92
CA GLN A 12 4.28 8.72 9.13
C GLN A 12 5.30 9.29 8.15
N ASN A 13 6.20 8.46 7.62
CA ASN A 13 7.25 8.92 6.72
C ASN A 13 7.56 7.88 5.63
N LEU A 14 7.53 8.30 4.37
CA LEU A 14 7.78 7.44 3.22
C LEU A 14 9.16 6.76 3.25
N ILE A 15 10.22 7.45 3.67
CA ILE A 15 11.59 6.90 3.72
C ILE A 15 11.67 5.74 4.71
N LYS A 16 10.95 5.84 5.82
CA LYS A 16 10.87 4.78 6.83
C LYS A 16 10.07 3.55 6.38
N HIS A 17 9.46 3.60 5.19
CA HIS A 17 8.88 2.42 4.55
C HIS A 17 9.84 1.76 3.58
N LEU A 18 11.06 2.27 3.36
CA LEU A 18 12.05 1.51 2.62
C LEU A 18 12.39 0.20 3.38
N PRO A 19 12.50 -0.95 2.71
CA PRO A 19 12.77 -2.24 3.37
C PRO A 19 14.10 -2.32 4.12
N ASN A 20 15.06 -1.43 3.83
CA ASN A 20 16.34 -1.40 4.54
C ASN A 20 16.24 -0.74 5.92
N GLN A 21 15.08 -0.18 6.29
CA GLN A 21 14.79 0.34 7.62
C GLN A 21 14.09 -0.72 8.47
N GLY A 22 14.83 -1.32 9.41
CA GLY A 22 14.27 -2.22 10.42
C GLY A 22 13.63 -1.49 11.60
N PHE A 23 12.69 -2.16 12.26
CA PHE A 23 12.02 -1.72 13.50
C PHE A 23 12.07 -2.84 14.54
N ILE A 24 12.56 -2.53 15.73
CA ILE A 24 12.58 -3.44 16.88
C ILE A 24 11.48 -2.97 17.85
N ILE A 25 10.49 -3.83 18.09
CA ILE A 25 9.37 -3.51 19.00
C ILE A 25 9.53 -4.34 20.27
N ASN A 26 9.62 -3.69 21.43
CA ASN A 26 9.75 -4.34 22.74
C ASN A 26 10.87 -5.40 22.79
N GLY A 27 12.01 -5.11 22.14
CA GLY A 27 13.18 -5.99 22.07
C GLY A 27 13.00 -7.26 21.21
N ALA A 28 11.95 -7.35 20.41
CA ALA A 28 11.73 -8.45 19.46
C ALA A 28 12.69 -8.39 18.26
N ASP A 29 12.64 -9.42 17.40
CA ASP A 29 13.38 -9.42 16.15
C ASP A 29 12.95 -8.23 15.26
N PRO A 30 13.89 -7.63 14.49
CA PRO A 30 13.57 -6.53 13.59
C PRO A 30 12.52 -6.92 12.54
N ILE A 31 11.53 -6.05 12.34
CA ILE A 31 10.54 -6.15 11.26
C ILE A 31 10.68 -4.98 10.28
N THR A 32 10.19 -5.14 9.06
CA THR A 32 10.05 -4.06 8.08
C THR A 32 8.58 -3.67 7.91
N LEU A 33 8.33 -2.46 7.41
CA LEU A 33 6.97 -1.98 7.16
C LEU A 33 6.50 -2.23 5.72
N SER A 34 7.39 -2.66 4.84
CA SER A 34 7.11 -2.97 3.44
C SER A 34 8.07 -4.06 2.93
N SER A 35 7.65 -4.78 1.89
CA SER A 35 8.53 -5.69 1.13
C SER A 35 9.29 -4.93 0.03
N ALA A 36 8.69 -3.89 -0.54
CA ALA A 36 9.33 -2.99 -1.48
C ALA A 36 8.64 -1.63 -1.56
N VAL A 37 9.40 -0.63 -1.99
CA VAL A 37 8.88 0.62 -2.58
C VAL A 37 9.20 0.60 -4.07
N VAL A 38 8.19 0.87 -4.90
CA VAL A 38 8.27 0.72 -6.36
C VAL A 38 7.90 2.03 -7.02
N ILE A 39 8.69 2.45 -8.00
CA ILE A 39 8.35 3.55 -8.90
C ILE A 39 8.19 2.98 -10.30
N GLY A 40 7.12 3.34 -10.98
CA GLY A 40 6.81 2.79 -12.29
C GLY A 40 5.71 3.53 -13.01
N ARG A 41 5.17 2.86 -14.04
CA ARG A 41 4.07 3.36 -14.86
C ARG A 41 3.01 2.28 -15.04
N VAL A 42 1.75 2.68 -15.03
CA VAL A 42 0.67 1.76 -15.37
C VAL A 42 0.75 1.42 -16.85
N VAL A 43 0.78 0.11 -17.16
CA VAL A 43 0.76 -0.38 -18.54
C VAL A 43 -0.52 -1.15 -18.85
N ALA A 44 -1.17 -1.71 -17.84
CA ALA A 44 -2.48 -2.32 -17.98
C ALA A 44 -3.27 -2.21 -16.68
N VAL A 45 -4.59 -2.14 -16.82
CA VAL A 45 -5.54 -2.28 -15.71
C VAL A 45 -6.60 -3.27 -16.16
N SER A 46 -6.92 -4.23 -15.31
CA SER A 46 -7.97 -5.20 -15.58
C SER A 46 -8.83 -5.45 -14.33
N PRO A 47 -10.04 -5.98 -14.50
CA PRO A 47 -10.82 -6.51 -13.40
C PRO A 47 -10.00 -7.52 -12.57
N GLY A 48 -10.12 -7.43 -11.24
CA GLY A 48 -9.58 -8.40 -10.30
C GLY A 48 -10.70 -9.13 -9.58
N SER A 49 -10.83 -8.87 -8.27
CA SER A 49 -11.85 -9.49 -7.42
C SER A 49 -12.90 -8.47 -6.96
N ALA A 50 -14.13 -8.92 -6.74
CA ALA A 50 -15.18 -8.14 -6.10
C ALA A 50 -15.89 -8.95 -5.03
N TYR A 51 -16.41 -8.26 -4.02
CA TYR A 51 -16.98 -8.90 -2.84
C TYR A 51 -18.27 -8.22 -2.41
N ALA A 52 -19.21 -9.03 -1.93
CA ALA A 52 -20.45 -8.60 -1.31
C ALA A 52 -20.57 -9.16 0.12
N LEU A 53 -21.46 -8.59 0.93
CA LEU A 53 -21.80 -9.13 2.24
C LEU A 53 -23.01 -10.06 2.11
N PRO A 54 -22.96 -11.29 2.65
CA PRO A 54 -24.15 -12.14 2.72
C PRO A 54 -25.23 -11.42 3.55
N ASP A 55 -26.43 -11.34 2.98
CA ASP A 55 -27.64 -10.76 3.60
C ASP A 55 -27.56 -9.27 3.99
N GLY A 56 -26.65 -8.49 3.38
CA GLY A 56 -26.55 -7.04 3.60
C GLY A 56 -26.12 -6.61 5.02
N ARG A 57 -25.62 -7.55 5.84
CA ARG A 57 -25.13 -7.26 7.20
C ARG A 57 -23.67 -6.86 7.16
N GLN A 58 -23.31 -5.74 7.80
CA GLN A 58 -21.96 -5.12 7.85
C GLN A 58 -20.88 -5.94 8.61
N ASP A 59 -20.78 -7.25 8.39
CA ASP A 59 -19.69 -8.07 8.95
C ASP A 59 -18.72 -8.51 7.84
N ALA A 60 -17.65 -7.75 7.66
CA ALA A 60 -16.62 -7.96 6.63
C ALA A 60 -15.96 -9.35 6.71
N ALA A 61 -16.00 -10.02 7.86
CA ALA A 61 -15.43 -11.36 8.03
C ALA A 61 -16.16 -12.45 7.22
N ARG A 62 -17.32 -12.12 6.62
CA ARG A 62 -18.17 -13.06 5.88
C ARG A 62 -18.33 -12.71 4.41
N SER A 63 -17.49 -11.84 3.86
CA SER A 63 -17.63 -11.43 2.46
C SER A 63 -17.59 -12.63 1.49
N VAL A 64 -18.41 -12.57 0.44
CA VAL A 64 -18.48 -13.58 -0.60
C VAL A 64 -18.01 -13.00 -1.93
N PRO A 65 -17.20 -13.72 -2.71
CA PRO A 65 -16.78 -13.25 -4.03
C PRO A 65 -18.00 -13.20 -4.97
N VAL A 66 -18.05 -12.16 -5.79
CA VAL A 66 -19.08 -11.93 -6.81
C VAL A 66 -18.42 -11.49 -8.11
N PRO A 67 -19.11 -11.54 -9.28
CA PRO A 67 -18.60 -10.94 -10.50
C PRO A 67 -18.17 -9.49 -10.29
N PHE A 68 -17.12 -9.06 -11.00
CA PHE A 68 -16.53 -7.73 -10.82
C PHE A 68 -17.52 -6.59 -11.14
N ASP A 69 -18.36 -6.81 -12.14
CA ASP A 69 -19.43 -5.91 -12.60
C ASP A 69 -20.73 -6.06 -11.80
N SER A 70 -20.78 -6.91 -10.78
CA SER A 70 -21.99 -7.14 -10.00
C SER A 70 -22.47 -5.85 -9.33
N PRO A 71 -23.74 -5.45 -9.48
CA PRO A 71 -24.28 -4.27 -8.80
C PRO A 71 -24.28 -4.42 -7.27
N ASP A 72 -24.21 -5.67 -6.78
CA ASP A 72 -24.19 -6.00 -5.35
C ASP A 72 -22.78 -5.96 -4.73
N ALA A 73 -21.73 -5.78 -5.54
CA ALA A 73 -20.37 -5.69 -5.03
C ALA A 73 -20.17 -4.39 -4.22
N LEU A 74 -19.77 -4.56 -2.96
CA LEU A 74 -19.55 -3.49 -2.00
C LEU A 74 -18.12 -2.95 -2.05
N TRP A 75 -17.15 -3.80 -2.40
CA TRP A 75 -15.79 -3.38 -2.70
C TRP A 75 -15.19 -4.23 -3.81
N ARG A 76 -14.26 -3.61 -4.53
CA ARG A 76 -13.59 -4.16 -5.69
C ARG A 76 -12.09 -3.92 -5.58
N VAL A 77 -11.33 -4.84 -6.16
CA VAL A 77 -9.88 -4.74 -6.30
C VAL A 77 -9.57 -4.93 -7.78
N ALA A 78 -9.09 -3.88 -8.44
CA ALA A 78 -8.56 -3.95 -9.78
C ALA A 78 -7.15 -4.51 -9.77
N ARG A 79 -6.76 -5.24 -10.82
CA ARG A 79 -5.37 -5.59 -11.08
C ARG A 79 -4.73 -4.44 -11.85
N VAL A 80 -3.63 -3.91 -11.34
CA VAL A 80 -2.84 -2.88 -12.00
C VAL A 80 -1.48 -3.48 -12.32
N GLU A 81 -1.13 -3.53 -13.60
CA GLU A 81 0.19 -3.93 -14.06
C GLU A 81 1.07 -2.68 -14.22
N ILE A 82 2.25 -2.75 -13.61
CA ILE A 82 3.20 -1.66 -13.52
C ILE A 82 4.49 -2.08 -14.22
N GLU A 83 4.93 -1.29 -15.19
CA GLU A 83 6.32 -1.35 -15.68
C GLU A 83 7.22 -0.64 -14.68
N ILE A 84 8.25 -1.33 -14.21
CA ILE A 84 9.11 -0.83 -13.12
C ILE A 84 10.21 0.08 -13.68
N GLU A 85 10.29 1.29 -13.13
CA GLU A 85 11.40 2.22 -13.35
C GLU A 85 12.45 2.15 -12.23
N ALA A 86 12.01 1.96 -10.99
CA ALA A 86 12.88 1.78 -9.83
C ALA A 86 12.27 0.82 -8.81
N TRP A 87 13.13 -0.02 -8.24
CA TRP A 87 12.80 -1.04 -7.26
C TRP A 87 13.66 -0.85 -6.01
N PHE A 88 13.01 -0.60 -4.88
CA PHE A 88 13.63 -0.52 -3.57
C PHE A 88 13.10 -1.66 -2.70
N GLY A 89 13.59 -2.86 -2.99
CA GLY A 89 13.24 -4.07 -2.26
C GLY A 89 14.37 -5.08 -2.35
N ASP A 90 14.25 -6.14 -1.58
CA ASP A 90 15.25 -7.20 -1.57
C ASP A 90 15.21 -7.98 -2.89
N GLY A 91 16.38 -8.41 -3.35
CA GLY A 91 16.53 -9.19 -4.58
C GLY A 91 16.49 -8.37 -5.87
N PRO A 92 16.47 -9.06 -7.04
CA PRO A 92 16.50 -8.39 -8.33
C PRO A 92 15.16 -7.71 -8.65
N SER A 93 15.24 -6.51 -9.24
CA SER A 93 14.06 -5.82 -9.78
C SER A 93 13.38 -6.67 -10.85
N PRO A 94 12.08 -6.96 -10.74
CA PRO A 94 11.32 -7.48 -11.87
C PRO A 94 11.14 -6.38 -12.94
N ALA A 95 10.80 -6.79 -14.16
CA ALA A 95 10.48 -5.84 -15.24
C ALA A 95 9.07 -5.27 -15.09
N THR A 96 8.12 -6.13 -14.70
CA THR A 96 6.73 -5.75 -14.41
C THR A 96 6.28 -6.30 -13.07
N LEU A 97 5.25 -5.66 -12.50
CA LEU A 97 4.66 -6.01 -11.23
C LEU A 97 3.14 -5.89 -11.31
N GLN A 98 2.41 -6.84 -10.71
CA GLN A 98 0.97 -6.72 -10.54
C GLN A 98 0.63 -6.36 -9.09
N VAL A 99 -0.21 -5.34 -8.92
CA VAL A 99 -0.73 -4.92 -7.61
C VAL A 99 -2.25 -4.85 -7.61
N GLY A 100 -2.87 -5.09 -6.46
CA GLY A 100 -4.30 -4.90 -6.27
C GLY A 100 -4.62 -3.48 -5.80
N ALA A 101 -5.38 -2.74 -6.59
CA ALA A 101 -5.84 -1.39 -6.25
C ALA A 101 -7.33 -1.40 -5.88
N PHE A 102 -7.68 -0.84 -4.72
CA PHE A 102 -9.08 -0.71 -4.33
C PHE A 102 -9.79 0.29 -5.23
N VAL A 103 -10.96 -0.12 -5.73
CA VAL A 103 -11.82 0.72 -6.54
C VAL A 103 -13.07 1.05 -5.74
N PRO A 104 -13.24 2.31 -5.29
CA PRO A 104 -14.45 2.73 -4.60
C PRO A 104 -15.58 2.79 -5.62
N HIS A 105 -16.61 1.97 -5.43
CA HIS A 105 -17.75 1.97 -6.34
C HIS A 105 -19.04 2.08 -5.52
N PRO A 106 -19.67 3.27 -5.45
CA PRO A 106 -21.04 3.41 -4.99
C PRO A 106 -21.96 2.62 -5.94
N ALA A 107 -22.96 1.91 -5.41
CA ALA A 107 -23.91 1.19 -6.25
C ALA A 107 -24.51 2.09 -7.36
N GLY A 108 -24.43 1.65 -8.62
CA GLY A 108 -25.08 2.31 -9.77
C GLY A 108 -24.23 3.27 -10.61
N LEU A 109 -22.92 3.39 -10.35
CA LEU A 109 -21.98 4.04 -11.29
C LEU A 109 -21.39 3.03 -12.30
N ASP A 110 -20.72 3.51 -13.33
CA ASP A 110 -20.10 2.68 -14.37
C ASP A 110 -18.64 2.38 -13.97
N GLY A 111 -18.37 1.14 -13.54
CA GLY A 111 -17.06 0.72 -13.02
C GLY A 111 -15.90 0.86 -14.02
N ASP A 112 -16.22 1.09 -15.29
CA ASP A 112 -15.23 1.38 -16.33
C ASP A 112 -14.52 2.72 -16.10
N ALA A 113 -15.19 3.71 -15.50
CA ALA A 113 -14.62 5.04 -15.27
C ALA A 113 -13.44 5.00 -14.28
N GLU A 114 -13.53 4.20 -13.22
CA GLU A 114 -12.45 4.08 -12.25
C GLU A 114 -11.27 3.26 -12.79
N LEU A 115 -11.54 2.19 -13.55
CA LEU A 115 -10.48 1.43 -14.22
C LEU A 115 -9.74 2.30 -15.24
N GLU A 116 -10.48 3.12 -16.01
CA GLU A 116 -9.89 4.12 -16.88
C GLU A 116 -9.06 5.16 -16.11
N GLY A 117 -9.54 5.60 -14.93
CA GLY A 117 -8.82 6.51 -14.05
C GLY A 117 -7.48 5.94 -13.62
N LEU A 118 -7.46 4.67 -13.18
CA LEU A 118 -6.24 3.93 -12.84
C LEU A 118 -5.32 3.78 -14.07
N ALA A 119 -5.86 3.47 -15.25
CA ALA A 119 -5.08 3.31 -16.47
C ALA A 119 -4.45 4.62 -16.97
N LYS A 120 -5.03 5.76 -16.60
CA LYS A 120 -4.52 7.11 -16.91
C LYS A 120 -3.53 7.62 -15.86
N LEU A 121 -3.29 6.88 -14.78
CA LEU A 121 -2.22 7.21 -13.85
C LEU A 121 -0.89 7.13 -14.62
N GLY A 122 -0.17 8.25 -14.67
CA GLY A 122 1.09 8.34 -15.38
C GLY A 122 2.20 7.62 -14.62
N ARG A 123 3.08 8.40 -14.01
CA ARG A 123 4.14 7.87 -13.15
C ARG A 123 3.59 7.73 -11.73
N LEU A 124 3.88 6.60 -11.10
CA LEU A 124 3.35 6.27 -9.78
C LEU A 124 4.44 5.80 -8.83
N ILE A 125 4.09 5.78 -7.55
CA ILE A 125 4.83 5.12 -6.49
C ILE A 125 3.89 4.17 -5.74
N VAL A 126 4.37 2.97 -5.43
CA VAL A 126 3.64 1.99 -4.62
C VAL A 126 4.51 1.54 -3.47
N VAL A 127 3.92 1.44 -2.28
CA VAL A 127 4.52 0.71 -1.16
C VAL A 127 3.81 -0.63 -1.01
N LEU A 128 4.56 -1.72 -1.07
CA LEU A 128 4.03 -3.08 -0.98
C LEU A 128 3.94 -3.55 0.47
N ASP A 129 2.88 -4.26 0.80
CA ASP A 129 2.72 -4.90 2.10
C ASP A 129 3.77 -6.04 2.24
N PRO A 130 4.43 -6.19 3.40
CA PRO A 130 5.53 -7.15 3.54
C PRO A 130 5.07 -8.61 3.47
N ASP A 131 3.88 -8.93 3.98
CA ASP A 131 3.47 -10.33 4.24
C ASP A 131 2.12 -10.72 3.62
N ARG A 132 1.53 -9.83 2.80
CA ARG A 132 0.17 -10.06 2.26
C ARG A 132 0.17 -10.26 0.75
N THR A 133 -0.48 -11.35 0.37
CA THR A 133 -0.92 -11.63 -1.00
C THR A 133 -2.44 -11.74 -1.04
N TYR A 134 -3.02 -11.61 -2.23
CA TYR A 134 -4.44 -11.88 -2.40
C TYR A 134 -4.69 -13.39 -2.49
N SER A 135 -5.69 -13.88 -1.76
CA SER A 135 -6.06 -15.31 -1.80
C SER A 135 -6.64 -15.78 -3.14
N TRP A 136 -7.06 -14.86 -4.01
CA TRP A 136 -7.58 -15.17 -5.34
C TRP A 136 -6.48 -15.22 -6.42
N ASP A 137 -5.30 -14.64 -6.15
CA ASP A 137 -4.15 -14.65 -7.05
C ASP A 137 -2.91 -14.22 -6.25
N GLU A 138 -2.03 -15.18 -5.98
CA GLU A 138 -0.83 -14.96 -5.15
C GLU A 138 0.24 -14.13 -5.88
N ASP A 139 0.15 -14.02 -7.21
CA ASP A 139 1.07 -13.20 -8.02
C ASP A 139 0.74 -11.70 -7.92
N VAL A 140 -0.45 -11.36 -7.42
CA VAL A 140 -0.87 -9.96 -7.21
C VAL A 140 -0.47 -9.49 -5.82
N GLN A 141 0.43 -8.51 -5.78
CA GLN A 141 0.92 -7.94 -4.54
C GLN A 141 -0.09 -6.99 -3.90
N VAL A 142 -0.12 -6.98 -2.57
CA VAL A 142 -1.00 -6.10 -1.80
C VAL A 142 -0.30 -4.76 -1.56
N ILE A 143 -1.01 -3.68 -1.80
CA ILE A 143 -0.54 -2.33 -1.48
C ILE A 143 -0.70 -2.09 0.02
N ALA A 144 0.38 -1.63 0.66
CA ALA A 144 0.44 -1.42 2.10
C ALA A 144 -0.61 -0.42 2.61
N ARG A 145 -0.93 -0.53 3.90
CA ARG A 145 -1.96 0.26 4.61
C ARG A 145 -3.33 0.18 3.93
N GLY A 146 -3.71 -1.03 3.50
CA GLY A 146 -5.02 -1.31 2.91
C GLY A 146 -5.25 -0.57 1.59
N GLY A 147 -4.20 -0.44 0.76
CA GLY A 147 -4.30 0.25 -0.52
C GLY A 147 -4.01 1.74 -0.49
N ALA A 148 -3.85 2.36 0.67
CA ALA A 148 -3.69 3.80 0.77
C ALA A 148 -2.32 4.30 0.25
N LEU A 149 -1.34 3.40 0.12
CA LEU A 149 0.00 3.72 -0.36
C LEU A 149 0.20 3.44 -1.86
N LEU A 150 -0.84 3.71 -2.64
CA LEU A 150 -0.76 3.95 -4.09
C LEU A 150 -0.72 5.46 -4.32
N GLY A 151 0.40 5.95 -4.80
CA GLY A 151 0.66 7.37 -4.98
C GLY A 151 0.95 7.75 -6.42
N ASP A 152 0.79 9.04 -6.73
CA ASP A 152 1.18 9.65 -7.98
C ASP A 152 2.51 10.39 -7.85
N ILE A 153 3.25 10.45 -8.96
CA ILE A 153 4.42 11.32 -9.10
C ILE A 153 4.12 12.32 -10.20
N ASP A 154 4.03 13.59 -9.83
CA ASP A 154 3.68 14.64 -10.79
C ASP A 154 4.84 14.98 -11.73
N SER A 155 4.58 15.86 -12.70
CA SER A 155 5.59 16.30 -13.67
C SER A 155 6.79 17.05 -13.07
N SER A 156 6.67 17.56 -11.84
CA SER A 156 7.76 18.20 -11.10
C SER A 156 8.58 17.19 -10.29
N GLY A 157 8.12 15.94 -10.20
CA GLY A 157 8.73 14.88 -9.39
C GLY A 157 8.23 14.84 -7.96
N ALA A 158 7.20 15.62 -7.61
CA ALA A 158 6.61 15.58 -6.29
C ALA A 158 5.78 14.30 -6.11
N VAL A 159 5.89 13.70 -4.93
CA VAL A 159 5.18 12.48 -4.57
C VAL A 159 3.91 12.83 -3.77
N GLY A 160 2.79 12.17 -4.10
CA GLY A 160 1.53 12.29 -3.37
C GLY A 160 0.89 10.93 -3.14
N PHE A 161 0.14 10.78 -2.05
CA PHE A 161 -0.70 9.61 -1.76
C PHE A 161 -2.14 10.06 -1.54
N PRO A 162 -2.96 10.17 -2.60
CA PRO A 162 -4.28 10.77 -2.54
C PRO A 162 -5.20 10.11 -1.49
N ALA A 163 -5.10 8.79 -1.32
CA ALA A 163 -5.90 8.03 -0.35
C ALA A 163 -5.59 8.37 1.12
N LEU A 164 -4.43 8.97 1.41
CA LEU A 164 -4.10 9.49 2.75
C LEU A 164 -4.74 10.86 3.04
N GLY A 165 -5.28 11.55 2.03
CA GLY A 165 -5.86 12.88 2.16
C GLY A 165 -4.86 13.88 2.75
N VAL A 166 -5.26 14.59 3.80
CA VAL A 166 -4.42 15.60 4.46
C VAL A 166 -3.13 15.04 5.07
N GLU A 167 -3.11 13.75 5.41
CA GLU A 167 -1.92 13.09 5.97
C GLU A 167 -0.86 12.79 4.90
N SER A 168 -1.21 12.85 3.60
CA SER A 168 -0.26 12.62 2.52
C SER A 168 0.97 13.52 2.63
N ARG A 169 0.76 14.81 2.89
CA ARG A 169 1.86 15.78 3.00
C ARG A 169 2.75 15.45 4.19
N ARG A 170 2.18 15.03 5.31
CA ARG A 170 2.98 14.64 6.49
C ARG A 170 3.73 13.33 6.24
N PHE A 171 3.12 12.41 5.50
CA PHE A 171 3.69 11.10 5.17
C PHE A 171 4.84 11.21 4.16
N VAL A 172 4.67 11.99 3.10
CA VAL A 172 5.74 12.25 2.14
C VAL A 172 6.77 13.21 2.72
N ASP A 173 6.31 14.17 3.53
CA ASP A 173 7.06 15.35 3.94
C ASP A 173 7.51 16.13 2.69
N ASP A 174 8.81 16.30 2.50
CA ASP A 174 9.42 16.86 1.29
C ASP A 174 10.23 15.80 0.51
N ALA A 175 10.00 14.50 0.77
CA ALA A 175 10.80 13.43 0.15
C ALA A 175 10.60 13.35 -1.36
N THR A 176 11.73 13.26 -2.07
CA THR A 176 11.80 13.07 -3.52
C THR A 176 12.21 11.64 -3.88
N VAL A 177 12.15 11.32 -5.17
CA VAL A 177 12.68 10.06 -5.70
C VAL A 177 14.19 9.90 -5.43
N ASP A 178 14.95 10.99 -5.45
CA ASP A 178 16.39 10.92 -5.19
C ASP A 178 16.70 10.74 -3.71
N ASP A 179 15.84 11.26 -2.81
CA ASP A 179 15.94 10.97 -1.38
C ASP A 179 15.69 9.49 -1.08
N LEU A 180 14.74 8.86 -1.79
CA LEU A 180 14.50 7.41 -1.69
C LEU A 180 15.75 6.62 -2.12
N LYS A 181 16.39 6.98 -3.24
CA LYS A 181 17.62 6.34 -3.69
C LYS A 181 18.77 6.52 -2.71
N ALA A 182 18.93 7.73 -2.19
CA ALA A 182 19.96 8.06 -1.23
C ALA A 182 19.77 7.25 0.06
N ALA A 183 18.56 7.24 0.61
CA ALA A 183 18.21 6.49 1.81
C ALA A 183 18.31 4.96 1.61
N TRP A 184 17.92 4.45 0.43
CA TRP A 184 18.08 3.03 0.09
C TRP A 184 19.54 2.59 0.05
N SER A 185 20.44 3.48 -0.36
CA SER A 185 21.88 3.21 -0.40
C SER A 185 22.55 3.23 0.99
N MET A 186 21.81 3.58 2.04
CA MET A 186 22.27 3.56 3.42
C MET A 186 21.98 2.21 4.07
N SER A 187 22.68 1.95 5.19
CA SER A 187 22.36 0.86 6.12
C SER A 187 21.99 1.49 7.46
N PRO A 188 20.75 1.97 7.62
CA PRO A 188 20.35 2.61 8.87
C PRO A 188 20.33 1.58 10.01
N GLU A 189 20.66 2.04 11.21
CA GLU A 189 20.40 1.25 12.41
C GLU A 189 18.87 1.03 12.56
N PRO A 190 18.44 -0.13 13.07
CA PRO A 190 17.03 -0.35 13.38
C PRO A 190 16.48 0.68 14.37
N ILE A 191 15.24 1.11 14.17
CA ILE A 191 14.55 2.00 15.11
C ILE A 191 13.94 1.16 16.23
N THR A 192 14.29 1.44 17.48
CA THR A 192 13.71 0.77 18.64
C THR A 192 12.47 1.50 19.13
N ILE A 193 11.42 0.74 19.40
CA ILE A 193 10.14 1.23 19.88
C ILE A 193 9.77 0.43 21.12
N ASP A 194 9.67 1.13 22.25
CA ASP A 194 9.15 0.57 23.49
C ASP A 194 7.68 1.00 23.62
N VAL A 195 6.80 0.00 23.60
CA VAL A 195 5.36 0.17 23.76
C VAL A 195 4.99 -0.28 25.16
N ASP A 196 4.54 0.67 25.98
CA ASP A 196 3.89 0.33 27.24
C ASP A 196 2.51 -0.29 26.95
N MET A 197 2.40 -1.60 27.19
CA MET A 197 1.17 -2.37 26.95
C MET A 197 0.06 -2.05 27.96
N GLU A 198 0.36 -1.36 29.07
CA GLU A 198 -0.65 -0.93 30.05
C GLU A 198 -1.25 0.45 29.72
N THR A 199 -0.46 1.37 29.15
CA THR A 199 -0.90 2.75 28.87
C THR A 199 -1.04 3.10 27.39
N GLY A 200 -0.48 2.28 26.49
CA GLY A 200 -0.42 2.54 25.05
C GLY A 200 0.51 3.70 24.65
N VAL A 201 1.32 4.21 25.59
CA VAL A 201 2.26 5.31 25.34
C VAL A 201 3.53 4.78 24.66
N LEU A 202 3.99 5.51 23.64
CA LEU A 202 5.15 5.17 22.83
C LEU A 202 6.34 6.02 23.25
N GLU A 203 7.41 5.37 23.70
CA GLU A 203 8.73 6.01 23.85
C GLU A 203 9.61 5.61 22.67
N ARG A 204 10.20 6.60 21.98
CA ARG A 204 11.14 6.40 20.88
C ARG A 204 12.53 6.78 21.37
N SER A 205 13.50 5.88 21.19
CA SER A 205 14.92 6.13 21.47
C SER A 205 15.77 6.07 20.20
#